data_AF-A0A518BYL4-F1
#
_entry.id   AF-A0A518BYL4-F1
#
_cell.length_a   1.000
_cell.length_b   1.000
_cell.length_c   1.000
_cell.angle_alpha   90.00
_cell.angle_beta   90.00
_cell.angle_gamma   90.00
#
_symmetry.space_group_name_H-M   'P 1'
#
loop_
_entity.id
_entity.type
_entity.pdbx_description
1 polymer ?
#
loop_
_entity_poly.entity_id
_entity_poly.type
_entity_poly.pdbx_seq_one_letter_code
_entity_poly.pdbx_strand_id
1 'polypeptide(L)'
;MERRRFRLNRAQAQPTQDRPRRPALPRYPMLLGEPSPSLAKIRKMTIPELQKKISSLGADQSPLLKKLEKLRVKDPQPAEEIRATELHLKRLKTLEGIAREQIEKRLAERETRR
;
A
#
# COMPACT_ATOMS: atom_id res chain seq x y z
N MET A 1 -6.11 38.86 -53.87
CA MET A 1 -6.51 37.81 -52.91
C MET A 1 -5.80 36.54 -53.29
N GLU A 2 -5.12 35.89 -52.32
CA GLU A 2 -4.64 34.50 -52.25
C GLU A 2 -3.31 34.49 -51.47
N ARG A 3 -3.39 34.33 -50.14
CA ARG A 3 -2.23 34.00 -49.32
C ARG A 3 -2.20 32.49 -49.17
N ARG A 4 -1.53 31.81 -50.11
CA ARG A 4 -1.16 30.39 -49.98
C ARG A 4 -0.20 30.26 -48.80
N ARG A 5 -0.65 29.56 -47.76
CA ARG A 5 0.13 29.20 -46.58
C ARG A 5 1.12 28.11 -46.95
N PHE A 6 2.39 28.47 -47.00
CA PHE A 6 3.51 27.53 -46.95
C PHE A 6 4.63 28.19 -46.14
N ARG A 7 4.95 27.61 -44.98
CA ARG A 7 6.14 27.76 -44.13
C ARG A 7 5.79 27.08 -42.80
N LEU A 8 6.62 26.30 -42.14
CA LEU A 8 7.98 25.84 -42.34
C LEU A 8 8.14 24.70 -41.33
N ASN A 9 8.78 23.61 -41.74
CA ASN A 9 9.35 22.64 -40.81
C ASN A 9 10.30 23.38 -39.86
N ARG A 10 10.01 23.38 -38.56
CA ARG A 10 10.98 23.77 -37.54
C ARG A 10 11.22 22.58 -36.63
N ALA A 11 12.40 22.01 -36.84
CA ALA A 11 13.09 21.10 -35.94
C ALA A 11 13.25 21.70 -34.54
N GLN A 12 13.71 20.83 -33.63
CA GLN A 12 14.28 21.08 -32.30
C GLN A 12 13.31 20.93 -31.12
N ALA A 13 13.39 19.78 -30.46
CA ALA A 13 14.13 19.64 -29.19
C ALA A 13 13.68 18.34 -28.49
N GLN A 14 14.53 17.32 -28.54
CA GLN A 14 14.54 16.30 -27.51
C GLN A 14 14.89 16.96 -26.16
N PRO A 15 14.19 16.67 -25.06
CA PRO A 15 14.80 16.65 -23.77
C PRO A 15 15.17 15.22 -23.44
N THR A 16 16.46 14.93 -23.59
CA THR A 16 17.21 13.97 -22.77
C THR A 16 16.84 14.18 -21.30
N GLN A 17 15.86 13.43 -20.80
CA GLN A 17 15.69 13.21 -19.37
C GLN A 17 16.34 11.88 -19.04
N ASP A 18 17.67 11.91 -19.05
CA ASP A 18 18.52 10.99 -18.31
C ASP A 18 18.26 11.24 -16.82
N ARG A 19 17.14 10.73 -16.31
CA ARG A 19 16.91 10.62 -14.88
C ARG A 19 17.37 9.23 -14.50
N PRO A 20 18.32 9.08 -13.55
CA PRO A 20 18.55 7.78 -12.96
C PRO A 20 17.21 7.34 -12.36
N ARG A 21 16.66 6.25 -12.90
CA ARG A 21 15.53 5.53 -12.31
C ARG A 21 16.01 5.09 -10.92
N ARG A 22 15.82 5.93 -9.91
CA ARG A 22 15.91 5.53 -8.52
C ARG A 22 15.05 4.27 -8.41
N PRO A 23 15.56 3.15 -7.89
CA PRO A 23 14.69 2.03 -7.57
C PRO A 23 13.61 2.60 -6.64
N ALA A 24 12.35 2.46 -7.04
CA ALA A 24 11.24 2.86 -6.20
C ALA A 24 11.30 1.96 -4.97
N LEU A 25 11.97 2.43 -3.90
CA LEU A 25 11.80 1.87 -2.59
C LEU A 25 10.28 1.80 -2.36
N PRO A 26 9.72 0.65 -1.94
CA PRO A 26 8.30 0.56 -1.66
C PRO A 26 7.98 1.68 -0.67
N ARG A 27 7.25 2.70 -1.15
CA ARG A 27 6.75 3.79 -0.33
C ARG A 27 5.87 3.15 0.72
N TYR A 28 6.42 2.93 1.90
CA TYR A 28 5.67 2.63 3.10
C TYR A 28 5.25 3.98 3.67
N PRO A 29 4.00 4.44 3.50
CA PRO A 29 3.55 5.61 4.21
C PRO A 29 3.41 5.23 5.68
N MET A 30 4.46 5.47 6.45
CA MET A 30 4.39 5.70 7.89
C MET A 30 4.18 7.20 8.07
N LEU A 31 2.99 7.60 8.48
CA LEU A 31 2.78 8.90 9.10
C LEU A 31 1.83 8.68 10.28
N LEU A 32 2.39 8.81 11.49
CA LEU A 32 1.61 9.08 12.70
C LEU A 32 0.86 10.39 12.49
N GLY A 33 -0.47 10.38 12.70
CA GLY A 33 -1.28 11.59 12.79
C GLY A 33 -2.39 11.72 11.74
N GLU A 34 -2.22 11.17 10.55
CA GLU A 34 -3.28 11.11 9.54
C GLU A 34 -3.94 9.73 9.55
N PRO A 35 -5.28 9.61 9.54
CA PRO A 35 -5.92 8.32 9.34
C PRO A 35 -5.47 7.82 7.98
N SER A 36 -4.57 6.82 7.96
CA SER A 36 -4.09 6.22 6.72
C SER A 36 -5.29 5.99 5.80
N PRO A 37 -5.23 6.32 4.50
CA PRO A 37 -6.38 6.21 3.60
C PRO A 37 -6.99 4.79 3.60
N SER A 38 -6.20 3.79 3.99
CA SER A 38 -6.64 2.42 4.26
C SER A 38 -7.61 2.31 5.46
N LEU A 39 -7.39 3.05 6.54
CA LEU A 39 -8.23 3.07 7.75
C LEU A 39 -9.59 3.72 7.51
N ALA A 40 -9.60 4.89 6.86
CA ALA A 40 -10.84 5.57 6.49
C ALA A 40 -11.70 4.69 5.56
N LYS A 41 -11.05 3.90 4.69
CA LYS A 41 -11.73 2.93 3.83
C LYS A 41 -12.32 1.75 4.62
N ILE A 42 -11.58 1.18 5.57
CA ILE A 42 -12.04 0.06 6.42
C ILE A 42 -13.31 0.45 7.18
N ARG A 43 -13.38 1.65 7.76
CA ARG A 43 -14.56 2.14 8.50
C ARG A 43 -15.86 2.17 7.68
N LYS A 44 -15.74 2.33 6.36
CA LYS A 44 -16.86 2.41 5.42
C LYS A 44 -17.25 1.05 4.83
N MET A 45 -16.47 0.00 5.08
CA MET A 45 -16.75 -1.35 4.56
C MET A 45 -17.91 -2.01 5.30
N THR A 46 -18.64 -2.85 4.58
CA THR A 46 -19.64 -3.77 5.13
C THR A 46 -18.97 -4.97 5.80
N ILE A 47 -19.71 -5.69 6.65
CA ILE A 47 -19.23 -6.93 7.29
C ILE A 47 -18.61 -7.94 6.30
N PRO A 48 -19.26 -8.31 5.18
CA PRO A 48 -18.66 -9.25 4.24
C PRO A 48 -17.38 -8.70 3.55
N GLU A 49 -17.31 -7.39 3.29
CA GLU A 49 -16.09 -6.77 2.76
C GLU A 49 -14.95 -6.78 3.80
N LEU A 50 -15.26 -6.53 5.07
CA LEU A 50 -14.31 -6.60 6.18
C LEU A 50 -13.78 -8.02 6.36
N GLN A 51 -14.65 -9.04 6.29
CA GLN A 51 -14.24 -10.45 6.35
C GLN A 51 -13.29 -10.81 5.20
N LYS A 52 -13.65 -10.45 3.96
CA LYS A 52 -12.76 -10.62 2.80
C LYS A 52 -11.42 -9.92 3.01
N LYS A 53 -11.45 -8.69 3.56
CA LYS A 53 -10.25 -7.91 3.83
C LYS A 53 -9.34 -8.58 4.84
N ILE A 54 -9.89 -9.12 5.93
CA ILE A 54 -9.14 -9.88 6.95
C ILE A 54 -8.49 -11.10 6.31
N SER A 55 -9.23 -11.87 5.51
CA SER A 55 -8.68 -13.04 4.80
C SER A 55 -7.53 -12.65 3.87
N SER A 56 -7.66 -11.56 3.10
CA SER A 56 -6.58 -11.06 2.24
C SER A 56 -5.36 -10.59 3.06
N LEU A 57 -5.57 -9.87 4.16
CA LEU A 57 -4.48 -9.41 5.03
C LEU A 57 -3.72 -10.59 5.65
N GLY A 58 -4.42 -11.66 6.05
CA GLY A 58 -3.79 -12.89 6.53
C GLY A 58 -3.00 -13.62 5.42
N ALA A 59 -3.53 -13.65 4.21
CA ALA A 59 -2.83 -14.20 3.04
C ALA A 59 -1.54 -13.42 2.72
N ASP A 60 -1.55 -12.10 2.87
CA ASP A 60 -0.38 -11.23 2.66
C ASP A 60 0.66 -11.36 3.78
N GLN A 61 0.27 -11.74 5.01
CA GLN A 61 1.19 -11.95 6.13
C GLN A 61 2.05 -13.21 5.96
N SER A 62 1.47 -14.31 5.47
CA SER A 62 2.19 -15.59 5.29
C SER A 62 3.48 -15.51 4.47
N PRO A 63 3.52 -14.92 3.26
CA PRO A 63 4.75 -14.81 2.49
C PRO A 63 5.78 -13.89 3.15
N LEU A 64 5.34 -12.86 3.88
CA LEU A 64 6.24 -11.96 4.61
C LEU A 64 6.88 -12.63 5.82
N LEU A 65 6.15 -13.47 6.55
CA LEU A 65 6.72 -14.29 7.63
C LEU A 65 7.81 -15.23 7.08
N LYS A 66 7.50 -15.97 6.00
CA LYS A 66 8.47 -16.83 5.33
C LYS A 66 9.69 -16.06 4.82
N LYS A 67 9.48 -14.84 4.29
CA LYS A 67 10.58 -13.96 3.88
C LYS A 67 11.43 -13.56 5.07
N LEU A 68 10.81 -13.17 6.19
CA LEU A 68 11.51 -12.77 7.40
C LEU A 68 12.37 -13.90 7.97
N GLU A 69 11.84 -15.12 8.00
CA GLU A 69 12.60 -16.32 8.40
C GLU A 69 13.84 -16.51 7.51
N LYS A 70 13.69 -16.43 6.19
CA LYS A 70 14.81 -16.54 5.25
C LYS A 70 15.86 -15.45 5.45
N LEU A 71 15.42 -14.21 5.68
CA LEU A 71 16.35 -13.08 5.87
C LEU A 71 17.16 -13.21 7.17
N ARG A 72 16.57 -13.78 8.24
CA ARG A 72 17.26 -13.97 9.53
C ARG A 72 18.36 -15.03 9.49
N VAL A 73 18.30 -15.98 8.56
CA VAL A 73 19.28 -17.07 8.42
C VAL A 73 20.38 -16.72 7.39
N LYS A 74 20.21 -15.63 6.64
CA LYS A 74 21.17 -15.22 5.61
C LYS A 74 22.40 -14.56 6.25
N ASP A 75 23.60 -14.89 5.76
CA ASP A 75 24.86 -14.23 6.14
C ASP A 75 25.50 -13.50 4.93
N PRO A 76 25.89 -12.21 5.05
CA PRO A 76 25.62 -11.34 6.18
C PRO A 76 24.11 -11.02 6.31
N GLN A 77 23.67 -10.82 7.55
CA GLN A 77 22.26 -10.59 7.85
C GLN A 77 21.79 -9.22 7.33
N PRO A 78 20.79 -9.14 6.45
CA PRO A 78 20.33 -7.88 5.87
C PRO A 78 19.38 -7.15 6.84
N ALA A 79 19.94 -6.51 7.86
CA ALA A 79 19.20 -5.88 8.96
C ALA A 79 18.11 -4.89 8.50
N GLU A 80 18.39 -4.07 7.49
CA GLU A 80 17.42 -3.10 6.96
C GLU A 80 16.23 -3.78 6.26
N GLU A 81 16.49 -4.88 5.55
CA GLU A 81 15.45 -5.64 4.85
C GLU A 81 14.56 -6.42 5.83
N ILE A 82 15.15 -6.90 6.93
CA ILE A 82 14.45 -7.50 8.07
C ILE A 82 13.53 -6.47 8.72
N ARG A 83 14.05 -5.30 9.09
CA ARG A 83 13.28 -4.20 9.70
C ARG A 83 12.12 -3.76 8.81
N ALA A 84 12.36 -3.60 7.50
CA ALA A 84 11.31 -3.25 6.54
C ALA A 84 10.21 -4.33 6.46
N THR A 85 10.59 -5.60 6.50
CA THR A 85 9.65 -6.73 6.47
C THR A 85 8.83 -6.82 7.76
N GLU A 86 9.46 -6.63 8.93
CA GLU A 86 8.77 -6.59 10.23
C GLU A 86 7.80 -5.41 10.32
N LEU A 87 8.20 -4.24 9.81
CA LEU A 87 7.34 -3.08 9.75
C LEU A 87 6.10 -3.33 8.88
N HIS A 88 6.29 -3.98 7.72
CA HIS A 88 5.18 -4.37 6.85
C HIS A 88 4.22 -5.31 7.60
N LEU A 89 4.75 -6.35 8.25
CA LEU A 89 3.94 -7.29 9.04
C LEU A 89 3.15 -6.59 10.15
N LYS A 90 3.80 -5.69 10.90
CA LYS A 90 3.14 -4.90 11.94
C LYS A 90 1.97 -4.09 11.37
N ARG A 91 2.16 -3.45 10.21
CA ARG A 91 1.10 -2.71 9.52
C ARG A 91 -0.08 -3.60 9.12
N LEU A 92 0.17 -4.78 8.55
CA LEU A 92 -0.91 -5.70 8.18
C LEU A 92 -1.71 -6.15 9.39
N LYS A 93 -1.03 -6.50 10.50
CA LYS A 93 -1.69 -6.86 11.77
C LYS A 93 -2.53 -5.72 12.33
N THR A 94 -2.04 -4.48 12.29
CA THR A 94 -2.82 -3.31 12.71
C THR A 94 -4.08 -3.13 11.84
N LEU A 95 -3.97 -3.26 10.51
CA LEU A 95 -5.12 -3.17 9.62
C LEU A 95 -6.14 -4.29 9.86
N GLU A 96 -5.65 -5.49 10.15
CA GLU A 96 -6.48 -6.65 10.47
C GLU A 96 -7.25 -6.43 11.79
N GLY A 97 -6.58 -5.97 12.84
CA GLY A 97 -7.21 -5.64 14.12
C GLY A 97 -8.30 -4.58 13.96
N ILE A 98 -8.03 -3.53 13.19
CA ILE A 98 -9.02 -2.46 12.93
C ILE A 98 -10.20 -2.98 12.12
N ALA A 99 -9.97 -3.88 11.15
CA ALA A 99 -11.06 -4.50 10.40
C ALA A 99 -11.94 -5.39 11.30
N ARG A 100 -11.33 -6.13 12.25
CA ARG A 100 -12.07 -6.94 13.24
C ARG A 100 -12.90 -6.08 14.20
N GLU A 101 -12.31 -5.04 14.78
CA GLU A 101 -13.02 -4.08 15.64
C GLU A 101 -14.21 -3.44 14.90
N GLN A 102 -14.04 -3.12 13.62
CA GLN A 102 -15.12 -2.57 12.81
C GLN A 102 -16.25 -3.59 12.57
N ILE A 103 -15.96 -4.88 12.45
CA ILE A 103 -16.98 -5.93 12.37
C ILE A 103 -17.77 -5.98 13.68
N GLU A 104 -17.08 -6.04 14.82
CA GLU A 104 -17.70 -6.07 16.15
C GLU A 104 -18.63 -4.88 16.35
N LYS A 105 -18.15 -3.66 16.03
CA LYS A 105 -18.97 -2.45 16.09
C LYS A 105 -20.23 -2.54 15.22
N ARG A 106 -20.11 -3.06 13.99
CA ARG A 106 -21.25 -3.21 13.06
C ARG A 106 -22.25 -4.26 13.50
N LEU A 107 -21.78 -5.33 14.16
CA LEU A 107 -22.65 -6.36 14.74
C LEU A 107 -23.42 -5.80 15.94
N ALA A 108 -22.74 -5.09 16.84
CA ALA A 108 -23.38 -4.41 17.98
C ALA A 108 -24.40 -3.36 17.53
N GLU A 109 -24.10 -2.57 16.49
CA GLU A 109 -25.05 -1.62 15.87
C GLU A 109 -26.28 -2.32 15.26
N ARG A 110 -26.17 -3.58 14.83
CA ARG A 110 -27.30 -4.37 14.30
C ARG A 110 -28.16 -4.96 15.41
N GLU A 111 -27.54 -5.43 16.49
CA GLU A 111 -28.24 -5.97 17.65
C GLU A 111 -29.03 -4.90 18.39
N THR A 112 -28.46 -3.70 18.55
CA THR A 112 -29.15 -2.55 19.18
C THR A 112 -30.30 -1.96 18.35
N ARG A 113 -30.44 -2.35 17.07
CA ARG A 113 -31.53 -1.93 16.18
C ARG A 113 -32.63 -2.97 16.04
N ARG A 114 -32.48 -4.14 16.66
CA ARG A 114 -33.52 -5.17 16.75
C ARG A 114 -34.31 -5.00 18.03
#